data_AF-A0A2V7XPV8-F1
#
_entry.id   AF-A0A2V7XPV8-F1
#
_cell.length_a   1.000
_cell.length_b   1.000
_cell.length_c   1.000
_cell.angle_alpha   90.00
_cell.angle_beta   90.00
_cell.angle_gamma   90.00
#
_symmetry.space_group_name_H-M   'P 1'
#
loop_
_entity.id
_entity.type
_entity.pdbx_description
1 polymer ?
#
loop_
_entity_poly.entity_id
_entity_poly.type
_entity_poly.pdbx_seq_one_letter_code
_entity_poly.pdbx_strand_id
1 'polypeptide(L)'
;MLSARTTTSKLAVAVAVCAVFFVAILAIAAYFDPSIRVLHVFEALPFLLAAALCLGRKKFGYALAAVSGAFWLWTAGCLTSFVRNGFERVVMLARTGAVDRVDILIAAPAALAAGGLVVFSLFGYLRLPGKSWRDFPLLLAAFILVPVFFIAIFYAFAPQYLGMFHGILRR
;
A
#
# COMPACT_ATOMS: atom_id res chain seq x y z
N MET A 1 9.79 -8.56 -29.21
CA MET A 1 10.05 -9.17 -27.88
C MET A 1 10.87 -8.28 -26.93
N LEU A 2 11.96 -7.63 -27.37
CA LEU A 2 12.78 -6.74 -26.51
C LEU A 2 11.99 -5.58 -25.86
N SER A 3 11.15 -4.88 -26.63
CA SER A 3 10.35 -3.74 -26.12
C SER A 3 9.40 -4.10 -24.96
N ALA A 4 8.72 -5.25 -25.04
CA ALA A 4 7.84 -5.72 -23.96
C ALA A 4 8.62 -6.05 -22.68
N ARG A 5 9.81 -6.64 -22.81
CA ARG A 5 10.66 -7.02 -21.68
C ARG A 5 11.13 -5.79 -20.91
N THR A 6 11.54 -4.74 -21.63
CA THR A 6 11.97 -3.45 -21.07
C THR A 6 10.82 -2.74 -20.35
N THR A 7 9.62 -2.72 -20.93
CA THR A 7 8.44 -2.10 -20.29
C THR A 7 8.04 -2.82 -19.00
N THR A 8 8.04 -4.15 -18.96
CA THR A 8 7.79 -4.89 -17.71
C THR A 8 8.84 -4.57 -16.64
N SER A 9 10.12 -4.42 -17.03
CA SER A 9 11.16 -4.04 -16.08
C SER A 9 10.93 -2.63 -15.53
N LYS A 10 10.52 -1.66 -16.36
CA LYS A 10 10.14 -0.31 -15.89
C LYS A 10 8.99 -0.35 -14.90
N LEU A 11 7.96 -1.16 -15.15
CA LEU A 11 6.82 -1.32 -14.24
C LEU A 11 7.22 -1.98 -12.92
N ALA A 12 8.10 -2.99 -12.96
CA ALA A 12 8.64 -3.61 -11.75
C ALA A 12 9.42 -2.59 -10.89
N VAL A 13 10.24 -1.76 -11.53
CA VAL A 13 10.96 -0.66 -10.86
C VAL A 13 9.98 0.36 -10.29
N ALA A 14 8.94 0.74 -11.04
CA ALA A 14 7.92 1.67 -10.55
C ALA A 14 7.20 1.12 -9.30
N VAL A 15 6.82 -0.16 -9.30
CA VAL A 15 6.24 -0.82 -8.11
C VAL A 15 7.22 -0.77 -6.93
N ALA A 16 8.50 -1.09 -7.16
CA ALA A 16 9.51 -1.06 -6.10
C ALA A 16 9.73 0.36 -5.54
N VAL A 17 9.76 1.39 -6.41
CA VAL A 17 9.86 2.80 -5.99
C VAL A 17 8.64 3.19 -5.16
N CYS A 18 7.42 2.86 -5.60
CA CYS A 18 6.21 3.13 -4.83
C CYS A 18 6.22 2.41 -3.47
N ALA A 19 6.69 1.15 -3.40
CA ALA A 19 6.82 0.41 -2.15
C ALA A 19 7.81 1.09 -1.19
N VAL A 20 9.01 1.41 -1.66
CA VAL A 20 10.04 2.05 -0.83
C VAL A 20 9.58 3.42 -0.36
N PHE A 21 8.96 4.20 -1.25
CA PHE A 21 8.43 5.52 -0.90
C PHE A 21 7.30 5.41 0.14
N PHE A 22 6.38 4.45 -0.01
CA PHE A 22 5.34 4.18 0.98
C PHE A 22 5.93 3.77 2.34
N VAL A 23 6.91 2.86 2.36
CA VAL A 23 7.61 2.43 3.59
C VAL A 23 8.36 3.59 4.24
N ALA A 24 8.97 4.49 3.46
CA ALA A 24 9.58 5.70 4.00
C ALA A 24 8.55 6.59 4.70
N ILE A 25 7.34 6.71 4.15
CA ILE A 25 6.26 7.47 4.78
C ILE A 25 5.76 6.79 6.06
N LEU A 26 5.68 5.45 6.09
CA LEU A 26 5.41 4.72 7.33
C LEU A 26 6.48 5.03 8.40
N ALA A 27 7.76 5.07 8.02
CA ALA A 27 8.82 5.43 8.96
C ALA A 27 8.69 6.86 9.49
N ILE A 28 8.29 7.82 8.64
CA ILE A 28 8.01 9.20 9.05
C ILE A 28 6.79 9.25 9.99
N ALA A 29 5.72 8.52 9.69
CA ALA A 29 4.54 8.44 10.56
C ALA A 29 4.91 7.86 11.94
N ALA A 30 5.71 6.79 11.97
CA ALA A 30 6.22 6.15 13.17
C ALA A 30 7.18 7.03 13.99
N TYR A 31 7.82 8.01 13.35
CA TYR A 31 8.59 9.05 14.05
C TYR A 31 7.65 9.99 14.82
N PHE A 32 6.58 10.46 14.17
CA PHE A 32 5.59 11.37 14.78
C PHE A 32 4.70 10.70 15.83
N ASP A 33 4.30 9.44 15.61
CA ASP A 33 3.48 8.67 16.54
C ASP A 33 4.23 7.38 16.97
N PRO A 34 4.79 7.36 18.18
CA PRO A 34 5.48 6.17 18.68
C PRO A 34 4.60 4.94 18.86
N SER A 35 3.28 5.11 19.02
CA SER A 35 2.35 4.01 19.28
C SER A 35 2.18 3.06 18.09
N ILE A 36 2.45 3.55 16.87
CA ILE A 36 2.32 2.78 15.63
C ILE A 36 3.65 2.24 15.10
N ARG A 37 4.78 2.46 15.79
CA ARG A 37 6.11 2.04 15.32
C ARG A 37 6.19 0.56 15.00
N VAL A 38 5.79 -0.29 15.95
CA VAL A 38 5.86 -1.75 15.79
C VAL A 38 4.91 -2.20 14.70
N LEU A 39 3.68 -1.66 14.69
CA LEU A 39 2.70 -1.91 13.63
C LEU A 39 3.28 -1.62 12.25
N HIS A 40 3.89 -0.45 12.06
CA HIS A 40 4.45 -0.02 10.78
C HIS A 40 5.66 -0.84 10.32
N VAL A 41 6.45 -1.40 11.25
CA VAL A 41 7.53 -2.35 10.90
C VAL A 41 6.93 -3.59 10.25
N PHE A 42 5.88 -4.17 10.83
CA PHE A 42 5.23 -5.36 10.26
C PHE A 42 4.42 -5.01 9.01
N GLU A 43 3.74 -3.87 8.99
CA GLU A 43 3.00 -3.36 7.83
C GLU A 43 3.91 -3.14 6.61
N ALA A 44 5.17 -2.75 6.81
CA ALA A 44 6.14 -2.58 5.72
C ALA A 44 6.51 -3.89 5.01
N LEU A 45 6.42 -5.04 5.69
CA LEU A 45 6.87 -6.34 5.17
C LEU A 45 6.21 -6.75 3.84
N PRO A 46 4.87 -6.73 3.68
CA PRO A 46 4.24 -7.07 2.40
C PRO A 46 4.67 -6.15 1.26
N PHE A 47 4.93 -4.87 1.53
CA PHE A 47 5.39 -3.92 0.50
C PHE A 47 6.83 -4.20 0.06
N LEU A 48 7.74 -4.44 1.02
CA LEU A 48 9.13 -4.79 0.72
C LEU A 48 9.23 -6.14 0.00
N LEU A 49 8.45 -7.14 0.44
CA LEU A 49 8.38 -8.43 -0.22
C LEU A 49 7.82 -8.30 -1.64
N ALA A 50 6.76 -7.50 -1.83
CA ALA A 50 6.19 -7.25 -3.14
C ALA A 50 7.20 -6.58 -4.08
N ALA A 51 7.98 -5.61 -3.58
CA ALA A 51 9.06 -4.97 -4.33
C ALA A 51 10.11 -5.99 -4.79
N ALA A 52 10.64 -6.79 -3.87
CA ALA A 52 11.64 -7.82 -4.19
C ALA A 52 11.12 -8.82 -5.22
N LEU A 53 9.88 -9.31 -5.05
CA LEU A 53 9.25 -10.26 -5.97
C LEU A 53 8.96 -9.64 -7.34
N CYS A 54 8.54 -8.38 -7.41
CA CYS A 54 8.32 -7.67 -8.67
C CYS A 54 9.62 -7.47 -9.45
N LEU A 55 10.71 -7.10 -8.77
CA LEU A 55 12.04 -7.01 -9.37
C LEU A 55 12.52 -8.38 -9.88
N GLY A 56 12.19 -9.46 -9.16
CA GLY A 56 12.35 -10.85 -9.60
C GLY A 56 11.33 -11.32 -10.65
N ARG A 57 10.45 -10.43 -11.13
CA ARG A 57 9.39 -10.67 -12.13
C ARG A 57 8.44 -11.82 -11.76
N LYS A 58 8.21 -12.02 -10.47
CA LYS A 58 7.31 -13.05 -9.95
C LYS A 58 5.88 -12.53 -9.94
N LYS A 59 4.95 -13.28 -10.55
CA LYS A 59 3.52 -12.95 -10.61
C LYS A 59 2.93 -12.62 -9.24
N PHE A 60 3.29 -13.41 -8.23
CA PHE A 60 2.83 -13.21 -6.85
C PHE A 60 3.25 -11.85 -6.28
N GLY A 61 4.41 -11.30 -6.67
CA GLY A 61 4.83 -9.96 -6.23
C GLY A 61 3.87 -8.87 -6.69
N TYR A 62 3.38 -8.97 -7.92
CA TYR A 62 2.40 -8.01 -8.44
C TYR A 62 1.04 -8.15 -7.74
N ALA A 63 0.60 -9.38 -7.47
CA ALA A 63 -0.62 -9.61 -6.70
C ALA A 63 -0.50 -9.05 -5.27
N LEU A 64 0.63 -9.30 -4.61
CA LEU A 64 0.91 -8.81 -3.26
C LEU A 64 0.94 -7.28 -3.21
N ALA A 65 1.59 -6.62 -4.16
CA ALA A 65 1.60 -5.15 -4.28
C ALA A 65 0.18 -4.58 -4.47
N ALA A 66 -0.60 -5.17 -5.39
CA ALA A 66 -1.94 -4.72 -5.68
C ALA A 66 -2.85 -4.84 -4.46
N VAL A 67 -2.90 -6.00 -3.83
CA VAL A 67 -3.79 -6.24 -2.69
C VAL A 67 -3.35 -5.43 -1.48
N SER A 68 -2.05 -5.32 -1.20
CA SER A 68 -1.55 -4.53 -0.05
C SER A 68 -1.84 -3.03 -0.22
N GLY A 69 -1.58 -2.47 -1.40
CA GLY A 69 -1.91 -1.07 -1.69
C GLY A 69 -3.41 -0.81 -1.65
N ALA A 70 -4.23 -1.70 -2.23
CA ALA A 70 -5.68 -1.56 -2.22
C ALA A 70 -6.28 -1.69 -0.81
N PHE A 71 -5.80 -2.66 -0.02
CA PHE A 71 -6.25 -2.85 1.36
C PHE A 71 -5.92 -1.62 2.21
N TRP A 72 -4.70 -1.10 2.11
CA TRP A 72 -4.31 0.11 2.83
C TRP A 72 -5.14 1.32 2.42
N LEU A 73 -5.35 1.53 1.11
CA LEU A 73 -6.18 2.62 0.60
C LEU A 73 -7.62 2.51 1.10
N TRP A 74 -8.16 1.29 1.16
CA TRP A 74 -9.49 1.05 1.67
C TRP A 74 -9.59 1.37 3.17
N THR A 75 -8.66 0.88 3.99
CA THR A 75 -8.67 1.18 5.44
C THR A 75 -8.43 2.67 5.70
N ALA A 76 -7.39 3.26 5.10
CA ALA A 76 -6.99 4.64 5.35
C ALA A 76 -7.89 5.69 4.66
N GLY A 77 -8.52 5.33 3.54
CA GLY A 77 -9.35 6.25 2.75
C GLY A 77 -10.86 6.07 2.93
N CYS A 78 -11.34 4.85 3.17
CA CYS A 78 -12.77 4.56 3.31
C CYS A 78 -13.21 4.31 4.75
N LEU A 79 -12.36 3.69 5.58
CA LEU A 79 -12.69 3.39 6.99
C LEU A 79 -12.22 4.47 7.97
N THR A 80 -11.37 5.39 7.52
CA THR A 80 -10.92 6.56 8.28
C THR A 80 -10.97 7.83 7.43
N SER A 81 -10.75 8.99 8.04
CA SER A 81 -10.60 10.27 7.35
C SER A 81 -9.14 10.64 7.02
N PHE A 82 -8.18 9.74 7.28
CA PHE A 82 -6.75 10.04 7.22
C PHE A 82 -6.31 10.58 5.85
N VAL A 83 -6.63 9.86 4.77
CA VAL A 83 -6.26 10.26 3.40
C VAL A 83 -6.92 11.59 3.02
N ARG A 84 -8.23 11.74 3.30
CA ARG A 84 -8.97 12.97 3.02
C ARG A 84 -8.33 14.16 3.74
N ASN A 85 -8.06 14.02 5.03
CA ASN A 85 -7.45 15.09 5.84
C ASN A 85 -6.06 15.46 5.30
N GLY A 86 -5.27 14.48 4.82
CA GLY A 86 -3.98 14.75 4.18
C GLY A 86 -4.09 15.64 2.96
N PHE A 87 -5.01 15.33 2.03
CA PHE A 87 -5.24 16.18 0.86
C PHE A 87 -5.76 17.57 1.22
N GLU A 88 -6.59 17.71 2.26
CA GLU A 88 -7.00 19.01 2.78
C GLU A 88 -5.78 19.85 3.25
N ARG A 89 -4.77 19.22 3.85
CA ARG A 89 -3.53 19.91 4.29
C ARG A 89 -2.65 20.29 3.10
N VAL A 90 -2.61 19.48 2.03
CA VAL A 90 -1.96 19.87 0.77
C VAL A 90 -2.61 21.12 0.18
N VAL A 91 -3.95 21.18 0.16
CA VAL A 91 -4.69 22.35 -0.32
C VAL A 91 -4.45 23.57 0.56
N MET A 92 -4.41 23.40 1.89
CA MET A 92 -4.06 24.48 2.82
C MET A 92 -2.66 25.03 2.54
N LEU A 93 -1.66 24.16 2.39
CA LEU A 93 -0.29 24.55 2.07
C LEU A 93 -0.25 25.37 0.77
N ALA A 94 -0.93 24.90 -0.27
CA ALA A 94 -0.98 25.58 -1.57
C ALA A 94 -1.65 26.96 -1.50
N ARG A 95 -2.66 27.14 -0.63
CA ARG A 95 -3.41 28.40 -0.50
C ARG A 95 -2.76 29.42 0.44
N THR A 96 -2.14 28.95 1.52
CA THR A 96 -1.71 29.79 2.64
C THR A 96 -0.20 29.83 2.82
N GLY A 97 0.55 28.91 2.21
CA GLY A 97 1.99 28.73 2.45
C GLY A 97 2.31 28.07 3.79
N ALA A 98 1.32 27.66 4.58
CA ALA A 98 1.50 27.06 5.90
C ALA A 98 0.75 25.72 6.06
N VAL A 99 1.22 24.88 6.97
CA VAL A 99 0.60 23.61 7.36
C VAL A 99 0.51 23.55 8.89
N ASP A 100 -0.67 23.25 9.40
CA ASP A 100 -0.95 23.10 10.83
C ASP A 100 -0.54 21.73 11.39
N ARG A 101 -0.65 20.68 10.57
CA ARG A 101 -0.46 19.26 10.96
C ARG A 101 0.34 18.49 9.92
N VAL A 102 1.67 18.54 10.05
CA VAL A 102 2.60 17.85 9.14
C VAL A 102 2.45 16.32 9.22
N ASP A 103 2.13 15.80 10.39
CA ASP A 103 1.85 14.38 10.65
C ASP A 103 0.62 13.86 9.88
N ILE A 104 -0.32 14.74 9.51
CA ILE A 104 -1.47 14.41 8.67
C ILE A 104 -1.17 14.65 7.19
N LEU A 105 -0.37 15.67 6.86
CA LEU A 105 0.02 16.00 5.49
C LEU A 105 0.61 14.79 4.75
N ILE A 106 1.39 13.96 5.44
CA ILE A 106 2.03 12.76 4.88
C ILE A 106 1.04 11.69 4.40
N ALA A 107 -0.24 11.76 4.78
CA ALA A 107 -1.27 10.83 4.29
C ALA A 107 -1.50 10.95 2.78
N ALA A 108 -1.37 12.15 2.21
CA ALA A 108 -1.53 12.38 0.77
C ALA A 108 -0.45 11.67 -0.06
N PRO A 109 0.87 11.88 0.18
CA PRO A 109 1.89 11.14 -0.55
C PRO A 109 1.83 9.62 -0.25
N ALA A 110 1.38 9.18 0.94
CA ALA A 110 1.17 7.76 1.22
C ALA A 110 0.09 7.16 0.32
N ALA A 111 -1.04 7.85 0.16
CA ALA A 111 -2.11 7.42 -0.73
C ALA A 111 -1.68 7.40 -2.19
N LEU A 112 -0.87 8.35 -2.64
CA LEU A 112 -0.31 8.34 -3.99
C LEU A 112 0.64 7.15 -4.20
N ALA A 113 1.48 6.84 -3.21
CA ALA A 113 2.38 5.70 -3.26
C ALA A 113 1.62 4.36 -3.30
N ALA A 114 0.62 4.20 -2.42
CA ALA A 114 -0.24 3.02 -2.38
C ALA A 114 -1.08 2.88 -3.67
N GLY A 115 -1.61 3.98 -4.21
CA GLY A 115 -2.29 4.00 -5.50
C GLY A 115 -1.37 3.61 -6.65
N GLY A 116 -0.14 4.14 -6.65
CA GLY A 116 0.91 3.76 -7.59
C GLY A 116 1.23 2.27 -7.54
N LEU A 117 1.33 1.68 -6.33
CA LEU A 117 1.48 0.23 -6.16
C LEU A 117 0.38 -0.54 -6.86
N VAL A 118 -0.89 -0.17 -6.64
CA VAL A 118 -2.04 -0.83 -7.29
C VAL A 118 -1.96 -0.70 -8.80
N VAL A 119 -1.83 0.52 -9.31
CA VAL A 119 -1.87 0.80 -10.75
C VAL A 119 -0.70 0.12 -11.48
N PHE A 120 0.54 0.34 -11.03
CA PHE A 120 1.72 -0.22 -11.69
C PHE A 120 1.79 -1.73 -11.53
N SER A 121 1.28 -2.30 -10.44
CA SER A 121 1.29 -3.75 -10.28
C SER A 121 0.28 -4.44 -11.19
N LEU A 122 -0.92 -3.88 -11.35
CA LEU A 122 -1.92 -4.37 -12.31
C LEU A 122 -1.37 -4.32 -13.74
N PHE A 123 -0.82 -3.18 -14.16
CA PHE A 123 -0.20 -3.06 -15.48
C PHE A 123 1.01 -3.99 -15.63
N GLY A 124 1.84 -4.13 -14.60
CA GLY A 124 3.00 -5.02 -14.58
C GLY A 124 2.59 -6.48 -14.79
N TYR A 125 1.60 -6.93 -14.04
CA TYR A 125 1.01 -8.27 -14.17
C TYR A 125 0.41 -8.51 -15.56
N LEU A 126 -0.38 -7.55 -16.07
CA LEU A 126 -0.99 -7.64 -17.41
C LEU A 126 0.06 -7.70 -18.54
N ARG A 127 1.30 -7.30 -18.29
CA ARG A 127 2.40 -7.37 -19.26
C ARG A 127 3.27 -8.63 -19.12
N LEU A 128 3.04 -9.48 -18.12
CA LEU A 128 3.76 -10.74 -18.00
C LEU A 128 3.28 -11.77 -19.03
N PRO A 129 4.20 -12.54 -19.65
CA PRO A 129 3.86 -13.65 -20.51
C PRO A 129 3.34 -14.86 -19.70
N GLY A 130 2.64 -15.78 -20.37
CA GLY A 130 2.23 -17.06 -19.77
C GLY A 130 1.15 -16.95 -18.70
N LYS A 131 0.20 -16.01 -18.86
CA LYS A 131 -0.99 -15.93 -18.01
C LYS A 131 -1.79 -17.21 -18.15
N SER A 132 -2.18 -17.79 -17.02
CA SER A 132 -2.93 -19.04 -16.97
C SER A 132 -3.98 -18.94 -15.87
N TRP A 133 -5.05 -19.70 -15.99
CA TRP A 133 -6.00 -19.93 -14.90
C TRP A 133 -5.31 -20.43 -13.61
N ARG A 134 -4.13 -21.05 -13.73
CA ARG A 134 -3.27 -21.43 -12.60
C ARG A 134 -2.73 -20.24 -11.79
N ASP A 135 -2.86 -19.01 -12.29
CA ASP A 135 -2.50 -17.81 -11.55
C ASP A 135 -3.63 -17.36 -10.60
N PHE A 136 -4.86 -17.85 -10.78
CA PHE A 136 -6.00 -17.50 -9.94
C PHE A 136 -5.78 -17.89 -8.45
N PRO A 137 -5.26 -19.09 -8.11
CA PRO A 137 -4.90 -19.42 -6.73
C PRO A 137 -3.86 -18.47 -6.12
N LEU A 138 -2.90 -17.96 -6.90
CA LEU A 138 -1.90 -17.00 -6.41
C LEU A 138 -2.56 -15.65 -6.07
N LEU A 139 -3.47 -15.19 -6.91
CA LEU A 139 -4.23 -13.96 -6.67
C LEU A 139 -5.14 -14.14 -5.45
N LEU A 140 -5.87 -15.24 -5.37
CA LEU A 140 -6.74 -15.57 -4.25
C LEU A 140 -5.95 -15.66 -2.94
N ALA A 141 -4.77 -16.29 -2.97
CA ALA A 141 -3.87 -16.35 -1.83
C ALA A 141 -3.47 -14.94 -1.35
N ALA A 142 -3.11 -14.02 -2.26
CA ALA A 142 -2.81 -12.64 -1.88
C ALA A 142 -4.03 -11.93 -1.27
N PHE A 143 -5.22 -12.11 -1.87
CA PHE A 143 -6.48 -11.55 -1.38
C PHE A 143 -6.88 -12.04 0.02
N ILE A 144 -6.44 -13.22 0.43
CA ILE A 144 -6.71 -13.76 1.78
C ILE A 144 -5.58 -13.38 2.74
N LEU A 145 -4.33 -13.64 2.34
CA LEU A 145 -3.16 -13.47 3.20
C LEU A 145 -2.97 -12.02 3.63
N VAL A 146 -3.17 -11.05 2.73
CA VAL A 146 -2.95 -9.64 3.05
C VAL A 146 -3.96 -9.15 4.09
N PRO A 147 -5.29 -9.26 3.91
CA PRO A 147 -6.24 -8.84 4.95
C PRO A 147 -6.03 -9.57 6.28
N VAL A 148 -5.80 -10.89 6.25
CA VAL A 148 -5.53 -11.66 7.48
C VAL A 148 -4.29 -11.14 8.18
N PHE A 149 -3.20 -10.88 7.44
CA PHE A 149 -1.97 -10.33 8.00
C PHE A 149 -2.21 -8.95 8.60
N PHE A 150 -2.86 -8.03 7.89
CA PHE A 150 -3.15 -6.69 8.39
C PHE A 150 -4.04 -6.71 9.64
N ILE A 151 -5.09 -7.52 9.65
CA ILE A 151 -5.95 -7.69 10.83
C ILE A 151 -5.16 -8.27 12.00
N ALA A 152 -4.29 -9.27 11.75
CA ALA A 152 -3.46 -9.87 12.80
C ALA A 152 -2.48 -8.86 13.41
N ILE A 153 -1.83 -8.01 12.60
CA ILE A 153 -0.91 -6.99 13.14
C ILE A 153 -1.66 -5.86 13.86
N PHE A 154 -2.87 -5.49 13.41
CA PHE A 154 -3.72 -4.56 14.17
C PHE A 154 -4.11 -5.16 15.52
N TYR A 155 -4.55 -6.41 15.55
CA TYR A 155 -4.89 -7.10 16.79
C TYR A 155 -3.70 -7.18 17.76
N ALA A 156 -2.50 -7.51 17.25
CA ALA A 156 -1.32 -7.72 18.07
C ALA A 156 -0.68 -6.42 18.58
N PHE A 157 -0.63 -5.37 17.75
CA PHE A 157 0.22 -4.20 18.02
C PHE A 157 -0.55 -2.89 18.17
N ALA A 158 -1.80 -2.84 17.70
CA ALA A 158 -2.59 -1.61 17.76
C ALA A 158 -4.11 -1.91 17.77
N PRO A 159 -4.60 -2.64 18.79
CA PRO A 159 -5.97 -3.17 18.83
C PRO A 159 -7.03 -2.07 18.77
N GLN A 160 -6.71 -0.83 19.17
CA GLN A 160 -7.58 0.33 19.03
C GLN A 160 -8.04 0.58 17.59
N TYR A 161 -7.23 0.20 16.59
CA TYR A 161 -7.59 0.34 15.18
C TYR A 161 -8.62 -0.67 14.71
N LEU A 162 -8.85 -1.78 15.43
CA LEU A 162 -9.91 -2.73 15.09
C LEU A 162 -11.31 -2.08 15.17
N GLY A 163 -11.43 -0.99 15.92
CA GLY A 163 -12.60 -0.13 15.96
C GLY A 163 -13.14 0.25 14.57
N MET A 164 -12.26 0.44 13.59
CA MET A 164 -12.62 0.85 12.23
C MET A 164 -13.49 -0.19 11.49
N PHE A 165 -13.40 -1.47 11.86
CA PHE A 165 -14.12 -2.54 11.18
C PHE A 165 -15.53 -2.79 11.73
N HIS A 166 -15.87 -2.30 12.93
CA HIS A 166 -17.18 -2.51 13.54
C HIS A 166 -18.34 -1.97 12.69
N GLY A 167 -18.11 -0.88 11.94
CA GLY A 167 -19.12 -0.28 11.06
C GLY A 167 -19.45 -1.12 9.83
N ILE A 168 -18.60 -2.07 9.45
CA ILE A 168 -18.80 -2.97 8.31
C ILE A 168 -19.76 -4.10 8.69
N LEU A 169 -19.64 -4.64 9.91
CA LEU A 169 -20.45 -5.75 10.39
C LEU A 169 -21.89 -5.36 10.76
N ARG A 170 -22.18 -4.05 10.86
CA ARG A 170 -23.49 -3.50 11.26
C ARG A 170 -24.33 -2.96 10.10
N ARG A 171 -23.84 -3.06 8.86
CA ARG A 171 -24.60 -2.74 7.64
C ARG A 171 -25.02 -4.01 6.94
#